data_AF-A0A672YQI2-F1
#
_entry.id   AF-A0A672YQI2-F1
#
_cell.length_a   1.000
_cell.length_b   1.000
_cell.length_c   1.000
_cell.angle_alpha   90.00
_cell.angle_beta   90.00
_cell.angle_gamma   90.00
#
_symmetry.space_group_name_H-M   'P 1'
#
loop_
_entity.id
_entity.type
_entity.pdbx_description
1 polymer ?
#
loop_
_entity_poly.entity_id
_entity_poly.type
_entity_poly.pdbx_seq_one_letter_code
_entity_poly.pdbx_strand_id
1 'polypeptide(L)' 'LAKKLKPPFLPAIKESLDVSNFDSDFTRLQPILSPPSKPFSLSAEQQSAFADFDFCASHG' A
#
# COMPACT_ATOMS: atom_id res chain seq x y z
N LEU A 1 4.86 -16.35 17.96
CA LEU A 1 4.00 -15.59 18.90
C LEU A 1 2.54 -15.92 18.58
N ALA A 2 1.80 -16.57 19.48
CA ALA A 2 0.42 -17.01 19.19
C ALA A 2 -0.61 -15.97 19.68
N LYS A 3 -1.55 -15.56 18.81
CA LYS A 3 -2.62 -14.58 19.08
C LYS A 3 -3.74 -15.17 19.98
N LYS A 4 -3.39 -15.60 21.19
CA LYS A 4 -4.29 -16.35 22.10
C LYS A 4 -5.15 -15.47 23.02
N LEU A 5 -4.76 -14.21 23.24
CA LEU A 5 -5.50 -13.28 24.09
C LEU A 5 -6.37 -12.36 23.24
N LYS A 6 -7.62 -12.12 23.68
CA LYS A 6 -8.54 -11.19 23.03
C LYS A 6 -8.03 -9.74 23.24
N PRO A 7 -7.92 -8.92 22.18
CA PRO A 7 -7.59 -7.51 22.34
C PRO A 7 -8.66 -6.76 23.16
N PRO A 8 -8.28 -5.74 23.94
CA PRO A 8 -9.22 -4.91 24.69
C PRO A 8 -10.08 -4.03 23.79
N PHE A 9 -9.68 -3.84 22.53
CA PHE A 9 -10.38 -3.07 21.52
C PHE A 9 -10.40 -3.83 20.20
N LEU A 10 -11.56 -3.84 19.54
CA LEU A 10 -11.73 -4.37 18.19
C LEU A 10 -12.19 -3.21 17.29
N PRO A 11 -11.49 -2.91 16.18
CA PRO A 11 -11.93 -1.86 15.27
C PRO A 11 -13.27 -2.23 14.61
N ALA A 12 -14.13 -1.25 14.42
CA ALA A 12 -15.37 -1.46 13.68
C ALA A 12 -15.04 -1.63 12.19
N ILE A 13 -15.47 -2.75 11.60
CA ILE A 13 -15.30 -3.05 10.18
C ILE A 13 -16.66 -3.48 9.64
N LYS A 14 -17.19 -2.73 8.68
CA LYS A 14 -18.53 -2.94 8.10
C LYS A 14 -18.51 -3.93 6.94
N GLU A 15 -17.47 -3.88 6.13
CA GLU A 15 -17.33 -4.67 4.90
C GLU A 15 -15.86 -4.84 4.50
N SER A 16 -15.60 -5.66 3.48
CA SER A 16 -14.24 -6.03 3.05
C SER A 16 -13.36 -4.85 2.59
N LEU A 17 -13.98 -3.78 2.07
CA LEU A 17 -13.30 -2.57 1.59
C LEU A 17 -13.55 -1.37 2.51
N ASP A 18 -13.92 -1.60 3.78
CA ASP A 18 -14.17 -0.53 4.73
C ASP A 18 -12.89 0.24 5.07
N VAL A 19 -12.84 1.50 4.61
CA VAL A 19 -11.73 2.43 4.86
C VAL A 19 -12.02 3.44 5.96
N SER A 20 -13.09 3.27 6.75
CA SER A 20 -13.53 4.25 7.76
C SER A 20 -12.58 4.43 8.95
N ASN A 21 -11.64 3.49 9.15
CA ASN A 21 -10.58 3.60 10.16
C ASN A 21 -9.33 4.34 9.63
N PHE A 22 -9.35 4.81 8.38
CA PHE A 22 -8.30 5.61 7.76
C PHE A 22 -8.78 7.07 7.59
N ASP A 23 -7.83 8.00 7.44
CA ASP A 23 -8.17 9.40 7.25
C ASP A 23 -8.90 9.61 5.90
N SER A 24 -10.03 10.31 6.01
CA SER A 24 -10.93 10.58 4.91
C SER A 24 -10.36 11.51 3.83
N ASP A 25 -9.35 12.32 4.17
CA ASP A 25 -8.67 13.19 3.22
C ASP A 25 -7.89 12.40 2.15
N PHE A 26 -7.48 11.16 2.46
CA PHE A 26 -6.81 10.27 1.51
C PHE A 26 -7.78 9.31 0.82
N THR A 27 -8.73 8.73 1.56
CA THR A 27 -9.63 7.70 1.01
C THR A 27 -10.66 8.25 0.02
N ARG A 28 -10.89 9.57 0.03
CA ARG A 28 -11.72 10.26 -0.98
C ARG A 28 -10.95 10.67 -2.24
N LEU A 29 -9.61 10.59 -2.24
CA LEU A 29 -8.83 10.88 -3.44
C LEU A 29 -9.08 9.83 -4.51
N GLN A 30 -8.90 10.20 -5.77
CA GLN A 30 -8.96 9.25 -6.88
C GLN A 30 -7.77 8.27 -6.77
N PRO A 31 -8.00 6.94 -6.81
CA PRO A 31 -6.93 5.94 -6.68
C PRO A 31 -6.18 5.78 -7.99
N ILE A 32 -5.39 6.78 -8.36
CA ILE A 32 -4.63 6.84 -9.61
C ILE A 32 -3.13 6.90 -9.35
N LEU A 33 -2.35 6.28 -10.24
CA LEU A 33 -0.90 6.49 -10.30
C LEU A 33 -0.63 7.78 -11.06
N SER A 34 -0.56 8.90 -10.34
CA SER A 34 -0.24 10.20 -10.92
C SER A 34 1.15 10.17 -11.57
N PRO A 35 1.33 10.70 -12.80
CA PRO A 35 2.64 10.80 -13.40
C PRO A 35 3.55 11.76 -12.61
N PRO A 36 4.88 11.61 -12.73
CA PRO A 36 5.82 12.53 -12.08
C PRO A 36 5.65 13.97 -12.60
N SER A 37 5.86 14.95 -11.71
CA SER A 37 5.66 16.38 -12.02
C SER A 37 6.54 16.89 -13.16
N LYS A 38 7.69 16.25 -13.40
CA LYS A 38 8.54 16.52 -14.56
C LYS A 38 8.43 15.33 -15.51
N PRO A 39 7.96 15.52 -16.76
CA PRO A 39 7.97 14.46 -17.75
C PRO A 39 9.41 14.20 -18.18
N PHE A 40 10.08 13.29 -17.48
CA PHE A 40 11.40 12.80 -17.86
C PHE A 40 11.41 11.29 -17.77
N SER A 41 11.74 10.64 -18.88
CA SER A 41 11.98 9.21 -18.92
C SER A 41 13.35 8.92 -18.33
N LEU A 42 13.41 8.03 -17.34
CA LEU A 42 14.68 7.56 -16.80
C LEU A 42 15.50 6.86 -17.88
N SER A 43 16.83 7.03 -17.85
CA SER A 43 17.73 6.26 -18.71
C SER A 43 17.76 4.78 -18.29
N ALA A 44 18.29 3.91 -19.16
CA ALA A 44 18.45 2.50 -18.83
C ALA A 44 19.34 2.28 -17.58
N GLU A 45 20.39 3.09 -17.42
CA GLU A 45 21.27 3.06 -16.24
C GLU A 45 20.52 3.45 -14.97
N GLN A 46 19.66 4.48 -15.02
CA GLN A 46 18.85 4.87 -13.86
C GLN A 46 17.80 3.81 -13.51
N GLN A 47 17.20 3.17 -14.52
CA GLN A 47 16.26 2.08 -14.30
C GLN A 47 16.92 0.84 -13.68
N SER A 48 18.23 0.63 -13.92
CA SER A 48 18.96 -0.50 -13.33
C SER A 48 19.00 -0.46 -11.80
N ALA A 49 18.82 0.71 -11.18
CA ALA A 49 18.70 0.84 -9.73
C ALA A 49 17.50 0.09 -9.13
N PHE A 50 16.50 -0.28 -9.95
CA PHE A 50 15.30 -1.02 -9.52
C PHE A 50 15.35 -2.52 -9.86
N ALA A 51 16.47 -3.05 -10.38
CA ALA A 51 16.53 -4.41 -10.95
C ALA A 51 16.08 -5.54 -10.01
N ASP A 52 16.29 -5.39 -8.70
CA ASP A 52 15.95 -6.38 -7.67
C ASP A 52 14.87 -5.87 -6.69
N PHE A 53 14.02 -4.94 -7.14
CA PHE A 53 12.94 -4.38 -6.30
C PHE A 53 11.79 -5.35 -6.07
N ASP A 54 11.48 -6.18 -7.07
CA ASP A 54 10.35 -7.09 -7.02
C ASP A 54 10.57 -8.19 -5.97
N PHE A 55 9.59 -8.36 -5.08
CA PHE A 55 9.62 -9.39 -4.05
C PHE A 55 8.26 -10.09 -3.96
N CYS A 56 8.29 -11.42 -3.90
CA CYS A 56 7.11 -12.23 -3.61
C CYS A 56 7.40 -13.07 -2.35
N ALA A 57 6.63 -12.85 -1.29
CA ALA A 57 6.65 -13.77 -0.17
C ALA A 57 6.04 -15.09 -0.67
N SER A 58 6.85 -16.15 -0.72
CA SER A 58 6.34 -17.49 -0.95
C SER A 58 5.30 -17.79 0.13
N HIS A 59 4.07 -18.10 -0.30
CA HIS A 59 3.00 -18.53 0.60
C HIS A 59 3.48 -19.72 1.44
N GLY A 60 3.48 -19.54 2.76
CA GLY A 60 3.47 -20.62 3.74
C GLY A 60 2.07 -20.77 4.32
#